data_AF-K1QCN0-F1
#
_entry.id   AF-K1QCN0-F1
#
_cell.length_a   1.000
_cell.length_b   1.000
_cell.length_c   1.000
_cell.angle_alpha   90.00
_cell.angle_beta   90.00
_cell.angle_gamma   90.00
#
_symmetry.space_group_name_H-M   'P 1'
#
loop_
_entity.id
_entity.type
_entity.pdbx_description
1 polymer ?
#
loop_
_entity_poly.entity_id
_entity_poly.type
_entity_poly.pdbx_seq_one_letter_code
_entity_poly.pdbx_strand_id
1 'polypeptide(L)' 'MTYLTSWEEFAKAAERLYLNDPQKCRFVTKYRHCDGKLNVKVTDDHVCLQYRTEHAQDVKKLEKLTNQLMRHMASKEKS' A
#
# COMPACT_ATOMS: atom_id res chain seq x y z
N MET A 1 9.88 -13.18 1.18
CA MET A 1 8.96 -12.03 1.03
C MET A 1 7.55 -12.54 1.30
N THR A 2 6.89 -12.00 2.33
CA THR A 2 5.65 -12.57 2.86
C THR A 2 4.46 -11.70 2.42
N TYR A 3 3.44 -12.32 1.83
CA TYR A 3 2.19 -11.63 1.50
C TYR A 3 1.28 -11.64 2.72
N LEU A 4 0.71 -10.49 3.05
CA LEU A 4 -0.37 -10.39 4.02
C LEU A 4 -1.66 -10.86 3.36
N THR A 5 -2.43 -11.68 4.06
CA THR A 5 -3.70 -12.26 3.57
C THR A 5 -4.90 -11.36 3.87
N SER A 6 -4.82 -10.56 4.93
CA SER A 6 -5.84 -9.58 5.31
C SER A 6 -5.53 -8.19 4.73
N TRP A 7 -6.50 -7.61 4.03
CA TRP A 7 -6.40 -6.23 3.57
C TRP A 7 -6.25 -5.24 4.74
N GLU A 8 -6.99 -5.48 5.84
CA GLU A 8 -6.99 -4.59 7.00
C GLU A 8 -5.63 -4.58 7.69
N GLU A 9 -5.00 -5.75 7.83
CA GLU A 9 -3.65 -5.87 8.37
C GLU A 9 -2.64 -5.17 7.47
N PHE A 10 -2.74 -5.39 6.16
CA PHE A 10 -1.89 -4.74 5.17
C PHE A 10 -2.00 -3.22 5.22
N ALA A 11 -3.21 -2.66 5.16
CA ALA A 11 -3.43 -1.22 5.15
C ALA A 11 -2.90 -0.56 6.44
N LYS A 12 -3.19 -1.17 7.59
CA LYS A 12 -2.71 -0.68 8.89
C LYS A 12 -1.19 -0.72 9.01
N ALA A 13 -0.55 -1.80 8.54
CA ALA A 13 0.90 -1.90 8.54
C ALA A 13 1.54 -0.90 7.55
N ALA A 14 0.94 -0.71 6.37
CA ALA A 14 1.39 0.23 5.35
C ALA A 14 1.36 1.68 5.84
N GLU A 15 0.26 2.09 6.48
CA GLU A 15 0.15 3.44 7.07
C GLU A 15 1.18 3.66 8.17
N ARG A 16 1.37 2.69 9.07
CA ARG A 16 2.38 2.77 10.12
C ARG A 16 3.80 2.88 9.56
N LEU A 17 4.11 2.10 8.52
CA LEU A 17 5.41 2.15 7.88
C LEU A 17 5.65 3.52 7.22
N TYR A 18 4.65 4.06 6.55
CA TYR A 18 4.72 5.41 5.96
C TYR A 18 4.90 6.51 7.02
N LEU A 19 4.15 6.47 8.12
CA LEU A 19 4.25 7.48 9.18
C LEU A 19 5.58 7.45 9.95
N ASN A 20 6.32 6.34 9.89
CA ASN A 20 7.61 6.20 10.56
C ASN A 20 8.74 6.97 9.83
N ASP A 21 8.82 6.84 8.50
CA ASP A 21 9.75 7.61 7.66
C ASP A 21 9.12 7.84 6.26
N PRO A 22 8.36 8.94 6.08
CA PRO A 22 7.67 9.23 4.82
C PRO A 22 8.61 9.38 3.61
N GLN A 23 9.85 9.83 3.83
CA GLN A 23 10.81 10.13 2.76
C GLN A 23 11.45 8.87 2.18
N LYS A 24 11.54 7.79 2.97
CA LYS A 24 12.04 6.49 2.50
C LYS A 24 10.94 5.53 2.07
N CYS A 25 9.69 5.79 2.45
CA CYS A 25 8.58 4.90 2.14
C CYS A 25 8.10 5.05 0.69
N ARG A 26 7.96 3.91 -0.01
CA ARG A 26 7.46 3.84 -1.39
C ARG A 26 6.24 2.94 -1.50
N PHE A 27 5.18 3.48 -2.07
CA PHE A 27 3.93 2.78 -2.38
C PHE A 27 3.88 2.42 -3.87
N VAL A 28 3.77 1.12 -4.19
CA VAL A 28 3.81 0.62 -5.58
C VAL A 28 2.63 -0.30 -5.85
N THR A 29 1.98 -0.08 -6.99
CA THR A 29 0.90 -0.94 -7.50
C THR A 29 1.32 -1.59 -8.82
N LYS A 30 0.92 -2.85 -9.02
CA LYS A 30 1.12 -3.59 -10.27
C LYS A 30 -0.16 -4.34 -10.61
N TYR A 31 -0.87 -3.85 -11.61
CA TYR A 31 -2.03 -4.52 -12.19
C TYR A 31 -1.64 -5.31 -13.44
N ARG A 32 -2.19 -6.51 -13.58
CA ARG A 32 -2.04 -7.33 -14.78
C ARG A 32 -3.41 -7.83 -15.22
N HIS A 33 -3.90 -7.26 -16.32
CA HIS A 33 -5.24 -7.52 -16.82
C HIS A 33 -5.48 -8.98 -17.25
N CYS A 34 -4.56 -9.56 -18.02
CA CYS A 34 -4.68 -10.94 -18.51
C CYS A 34 -4.80 -12.00 -17.39
N ASP A 35 -4.25 -11.70 -16.21
CA ASP A 35 -4.30 -12.61 -15.06
C ASP A 35 -5.38 -12.20 -14.04
N GLY A 36 -6.08 -11.07 -14.25
CA GLY A 36 -7.04 -10.53 -13.27
C GLY A 36 -6.42 -10.14 -11.92
N LYS A 37 -5.09 -9.96 -11.86
CA LYS A 37 -4.34 -9.83 -10.60
C LYS A 37 -3.91 -8.40 -10.32
N LEU A 38 -4.05 -8.01 -9.06
CA LEU A 38 -3.52 -6.78 -8.50
C LEU A 38 -2.51 -7.11 -7.40
N ASN A 39 -1.30 -6.57 -7.52
CA ASN A 39 -0.29 -6.60 -6.47
C ASN A 39 -0.06 -5.18 -5.94
N VAL A 40 0.03 -5.06 -4.63
CA VAL A 40 0.31 -3.81 -3.91
C VAL A 40 1.51 -4.05 -3.01
N LYS A 41 2.44 -3.10 -2.97
CA LYS A 41 3.66 -3.17 -2.17
C LYS A 41 3.92 -1.83 -1.48
N VAL A 42 4.31 -1.88 -0.21
CA VAL A 42 4.82 -0.73 0.56
C VAL A 42 6.15 -1.11 1.18
N THR A 43 7.16 -0.26 1.03
CA THR A 43 8.52 -0.57 1.54
C THR A 43 9.34 0.68 1.80
N ASP A 44 10.20 0.62 2.81
CA ASP A 44 11.24 1.58 3.16
C ASP A 44 12.66 1.02 2.92
N ASP A 45 12.76 0.00 2.06
CA ASP A 45 13.96 -0.80 1.77
C ASP A 45 14.46 -1.71 2.90
N HIS A 46 13.88 -1.64 4.10
CA HIS A 46 14.15 -2.56 5.21
C HIS A 46 12.99 -3.52 5.45
N VAL A 47 11.77 -3.00 5.49
CA VAL A 47 10.51 -3.73 5.61
C VAL A 47 9.81 -3.75 4.26
N CYS A 48 9.28 -4.91 3.87
CA CYS A 48 8.53 -5.06 2.63
C CYS A 48 7.17 -5.69 2.89
N LEU A 49 6.12 -4.88 2.83
CA LEU A 49 4.74 -5.29 2.98
C LEU A 49 4.15 -5.52 1.59
N GLN A 50 3.51 -6.66 1.38
CA GLN A 50 2.89 -6.99 0.10
C GLN A 50 1.49 -7.56 0.29
N TYR A 51 0.58 -7.16 -0.61
CA TYR A 51 -0.77 -7.68 -0.71
C TYR A 51 -1.07 -8.05 -2.16
N ARG A 52 -1.72 -9.19 -2.37
CA ARG A 52 -2.14 -9.66 -3.68
C ARG A 52 -3.61 -10.03 -3.61
N THR A 53 -4.36 -9.62 -4.62
CA THR A 53 -5.78 -9.95 -4.74
C THR A 53 -6.18 -10.15 -6.19
N GLU A 54 -7.20 -10.96 -6.38
CA GLU A 54 -7.96 -11.14 -7.63
C GLU A 54 -9.40 -10.61 -7.46
N HIS A 55 -9.76 -10.16 -6.25
CA HIS A 55 -11.11 -9.71 -5.96
C HIS A 55 -11.30 -8.25 -6.36
N ALA A 56 -12.24 -8.00 -7.28
CA ALA A 56 -12.54 -6.66 -7.78
C ALA A 56 -12.94 -5.65 -6.69
N GLN A 57 -13.58 -6.12 -5.61
CA GLN A 57 -13.97 -5.27 -4.47
C GLN A 57 -12.77 -4.58 -3.78
N ASP A 58 -11.58 -5.19 -3.85
CA ASP A 58 -10.38 -4.65 -3.21
C ASP A 58 -9.78 -3.48 -4.00
N VAL A 59 -10.18 -3.28 -5.25
CA VAL A 59 -9.78 -2.10 -6.04
C VAL A 59 -10.27 -0.81 -5.38
N LYS A 60 -11.51 -0.81 -4.87
CA LYS A 60 -12.07 0.35 -4.15
C LYS A 60 -11.36 0.58 -2.81
N LYS A 61 -10.88 -0.49 -2.17
CA LYS A 61 -10.09 -0.37 -0.93
C LYS A 61 -8.71 0.21 -1.23
N LEU A 62 -8.07 -0.22 -2.32
CA LEU A 62 -6.81 0.34 -2.82
C LEU A 62 -6.93 1.83 -3.12
N GLU A 63 -8.00 2.24 -3.81
CA GLU A 63 -8.28 3.64 -4.11
C GLU A 63 -8.31 4.49 -2.83
N LYS A 64 -9.04 4.03 -1.79
CA LYS A 64 -9.12 4.71 -0.49
C LYS A 64 -7.76 4.87 0.18
N LEU A 65 -6.98 3.79 0.26
CA LEU A 65 -5.65 3.83 0.86
C LEU A 65 -4.71 4.77 0.09
N THR A 66 -4.74 4.72 -1.25
CA THR A 66 -3.93 5.60 -2.10
C THR A 66 -4.29 7.06 -1.87
N ASN A 67 -5.59 7.39 -1.84
CA ASN A 67 -6.06 8.75 -1.55
C ASN A 67 -5.63 9.25 -0.17
N GLN A 68 -5.66 8.39 0.85
CA GLN A 68 -5.21 8.73 2.19
C GLN A 68 -3.71 9.00 2.23
N LEU A 69 -2.88 8.12 1.66
CA LEU A 69 -1.43 8.30 1.59
C LEU A 69 -1.06 9.58 0.82
N MET A 70 -1.70 9.85 -0.32
CA MET A 70 -1.46 11.07 -1.09
C MET A 70 -1.77 12.35 -0.29
N ARG A 71 -2.84 12.35 0.53
CA ARG A 71 -3.13 13.49 1.41
C ARG A 71 -2.05 13.69 2.47
N HIS A 72 -1.57 12.60 3.08
CA HIS A 72 -0.47 12.68 4.04
C HIS A 72 0.82 13.18 3.38
N MET A 73 1.14 12.70 2.17
CA MET A 73 2.32 13.13 1.40
C MET A 73 2.25 14.62 1.01
N ALA A 74 1.06 15.15 0.74
CA ALA A 74 0.88 16.56 0.37
C ALA A 74 0.72 17.49 1.58
N SER A 75 0.43 16.96 2.78
CA SER A 75 0.25 17.77 3.98
C SER A 75 1.59 18.32 4.48
N LYS A 76 1.58 19.56 5.01
CA LYS A 76 2.78 20.23 5.53
C LYS A 76 3.20 19.78 6.94
N GLU A 77 2.47 18.85 7.55
CA GLU A 77 2.80 18.35 8.89
C GLU A 77 3.94 17.31 8.81
N LYS A 78 5.13 17.77 9.20
CA LYS A 78 6.38 17.01 9.42
C LYS A 78 6.61 15.83 8.47
N SER A 79 7.11 16.16 7.28
CA SER A 79 8.17 15.37 6.64
C SER A 79 9.49 15.54 7.37
#